data_AF-A0A943RXR9-F1
#
_entry.id   AF-A0A943RXR9-F1
#
_cell.length_a   1.000
_cell.length_b   1.000
_cell.length_c   1.000
_cell.angle_alpha   90.00
_cell.angle_beta   90.00
_cell.angle_gamma   90.00
#
_symmetry.space_group_name_H-M   'P 1'
#
loop_
_entity.id
_entity.type
_entity.pdbx_description
1 polymer ?
#
loop_
_entity_poly.entity_id
_entity_poly.type
_entity_poly.pdbx_seq_one_letter_code
_entity_poly.pdbx_strand_id
1 'polypeptide(L)' 'MQNPKVVYACLNLKDVAAPQVIAGQSVCMQGDIGEVLSELNNVQDV' A
#
# COMPACT_ATOMS: atom_id res chain seq x y z
N MET A 1 9.71 -20.02 5.26
CA MET A 1 9.80 -19.49 3.89
C MET A 1 8.52 -18.72 3.61
N GLN A 2 8.62 -17.41 3.37
CA GLN A 2 7.50 -16.57 2.97
C GLN A 2 7.09 -16.91 1.53
N ASN A 3 5.79 -16.84 1.23
CA ASN A 3 5.26 -17.15 -0.09
C ASN A 3 5.83 -16.15 -1.13
N PRO A 4 6.62 -16.59 -2.13
CA PRO A 4 7.23 -15.69 -3.10
C PRO A 4 6.21 -15.01 -4.03
N LYS A 5 4.96 -15.46 -4.02
CA LYS A 5 3.86 -14.88 -4.81
C LYS A 5 3.06 -13.82 -4.05
N VAL A 6 3.28 -13.63 -2.75
CA VAL A 6 2.57 -12.62 -1.97
C VAL A 6 3.23 -11.26 -2.16
N VAL A 7 2.38 -10.22 -2.27
CA VAL A 7 2.78 -8.82 -2.22
C VAL A 7 2.16 -8.20 -0.97
N TYR A 8 2.96 -7.48 -0.20
CA TYR A 8 2.50 -6.65 0.92
C TYR A 8 2.23 -5.23 0.42
N ALA A 9 1.08 -4.67 0.77
CA ALA A 9 0.75 -3.28 0.48
C ALA A 9 0.67 -2.49 1.79
N CYS A 10 1.36 -1.36 1.87
CA CYS A 10 1.29 -0.44 3.00
C CYS A 10 0.83 0.94 2.53
N LEU A 11 -0.27 1.42 3.11
CA LEU A 11 -0.87 2.71 2.79
C LEU A 11 -1.07 3.47 4.09
N ASN A 12 -0.36 4.59 4.23
CA ASN A 12 -0.43 5.44 5.41
C ASN A 12 -0.29 6.90 4.99
N LEU A 13 -0.91 7.81 5.74
CA LEU A 13 -0.82 9.25 5.45
C LEU A 13 0.59 9.83 5.69
N LYS A 14 1.36 9.22 6.60
CA LYS A 14 2.73 9.62 6.98
C LYS A 14 3.58 8.40 7.31
N ASP A 15 4.90 8.59 7.27
CA ASP A 15 5.93 7.63 7.73
C ASP A 15 5.75 6.20 7.19
N VAL A 16 5.52 6.09 5.88
CA VAL A 16 5.25 4.80 5.22
C VAL A 16 6.54 4.02 5.00
N ALA A 17 6.63 2.81 5.52
CA ALA A 17 7.76 1.91 5.31
C ALA A 17 7.33 0.45 5.50
N ALA A 18 7.96 -0.44 4.74
CA ALA A 18 7.86 -1.88 4.95
C ALA A 18 9.04 -2.40 5.80
N PRO A 19 8.86 -3.48 6.56
CA PRO A 19 9.98 -4.19 7.18
C PRO A 19 11.02 -4.60 6.14
N GLN A 20 12.31 -4.42 6.45
CA GLN A 20 13.43 -4.67 5.51
C GLN A 20 13.40 -6.08 4.90
N VAL A 21 13.00 -7.09 5.69
CA VAL A 21 12.93 -8.49 5.27
C VAL A 21 11.91 -8.76 4.16
N ILE A 22 10.88 -7.91 4.01
CA ILE A 22 9.87 -8.02 2.94
C ILE A 22 9.90 -6.84 1.96
N ALA A 23 10.91 -5.95 2.04
CA ALA A 23 10.97 -4.75 1.20
C ALA A 23 10.89 -5.07 -0.31
N GLY A 24 11.52 -6.17 -0.75
CA GLY A 24 11.45 -6.62 -2.16
C GLY A 24 10.10 -7.19 -2.60
N GLN A 25 9.17 -7.42 -1.68
CA GLN A 25 7.80 -7.88 -1.93
C GLN A 25 6.76 -6.85 -1.46
N SER A 26 7.16 -5.59 -1.29
CA SER A 26 6.31 -4.54 -0.72
C SER A 26 6.02 -3.43 -1.72
N VAL A 27 4.77 -2.97 -1.73
CA VAL A 27 4.36 -1.71 -2.34
C VAL A 27 3.94 -0.78 -1.20
N CYS A 28 4.62 0.34 -1.05
CA CYS A 28 4.30 1.31 0.00
C CYS A 28 3.96 2.66 -0.62
N MET A 29 2.80 3.20 -0.24
CA MET A 29 2.23 4.43 -0.77
C MET A 29 1.89 5.37 0.38
N GLN A 30 2.17 6.65 0.18
CA GLN A 30 1.75 7.70 1.08
C GLN A 30 0.51 8.39 0.52
N GLY A 31 -0.56 8.46 1.29
CA GLY A 31 -1.80 9.08 0.86
C GLY A 31 -2.93 8.91 1.87
N ASP A 32 -4.01 9.68 1.69
CA ASP A 32 -5.26 9.42 2.40
C ASP A 32 -5.87 8.11 1.90
N ILE A 33 -6.33 7.27 2.83
CA ILE A 33 -6.86 5.95 2.49
C ILE A 33 -8.17 6.05 1.70
N GLY A 34 -8.99 7.06 1.99
CA GLY A 34 -10.24 7.31 1.27
C GLY A 34 -9.96 7.71 -0.17
N GLU A 35 -9.09 8.70 -0.38
CA GLU A 35 -8.72 9.18 -1.71
C GLU A 35 -8.13 8.06 -2.59
N VAL A 36 -7.13 7.34 -2.07
CA VAL A 36 -6.44 6.27 -2.83
C VAL A 36 -7.40 5.13 -3.18
N LEU A 37 -8.29 4.73 -2.26
CA LEU A 37 -9.27 3.68 -2.56
C LEU A 37 -10.35 4.17 -3.53
N SER A 38 -10.76 5.43 -3.47
CA SER A 38 -11.70 6.03 -4.42
C SER A 38 -11.12 6.07 -5.83
N GLU A 39 -9.85 6.46 -5.98
CA GLU A 39 -9.13 6.41 -7.26
C GLU A 39 -9.05 4.99 -7.83
N LEU A 40 -8.70 3.98 -7.00
CA LEU A 40 -8.63 2.59 -7.42
C LEU A 40 -9.99 2.00 -7.82
N ASN A 41 -11.06 2.47 -7.19
CA ASN A 41 -12.42 2.03 -7.48
C ASN A 41 -13.10 2.86 -8.60
N ASN A 42 -12.42 3.87 -9.15
CA ASN A 42 -13.01 4.85 -10.08
C ASN A 42 -14.29 5.51 -9.52
N VAL A 43 -14.36 5.67 -8.20
CA VAL A 43 -15.47 6.35 -7.54
C VAL A 43 -15.02 7.79 -7.30
N GLN A 44 -15.67 8.75 -7.96
CA GLN A 44 -15.46 10.17 -7.69
C GLN A 44 -16.52 10.66 -6.72
N ASP A 45 -16.27 10.51 -5.42
CA ASP A 45 -17.05 11.15 -4.36
C ASP A 45 -16.14 11.35 -3.14
N VAL A 46 -15.41 12.47 -3.10
CA VAL A 46 -14.86 13.06 -1.87
C VAL A 46 -15.14 14.56 -1.89
#